data_AF-A0A4S4AZQ2-F1
#
_entry.id   AF-A0A4S4AZQ2-F1
#
_cell.length_a   1.000
_cell.length_b   1.000
_cell.length_c   1.000
_cell.angle_alpha   90.00
_cell.angle_beta   90.00
_cell.angle_gamma   90.00
#
_symmetry.space_group_name_H-M   'P 1'
#
loop_
_entity.id
_entity.type
_entity.pdbx_description
1 polymer ?
#
loop_
_entity_poly.entity_id
_entity_poly.type
_entity_poly.pdbx_seq_one_letter_code
_entity_poly.pdbx_strand_id
1 'polypeptide(L)'
;MAVLAEAISVIVRKDAVAQRLPGGTAAFLHAVPNRTLCEDAHLYRIGFLSPDETADFTDLLVTLGLVFLDENGVATDLAVADQQHGATTACPWLGFGQVELADGPRRVSACWLRDAGGHPENTAAALAAEPLATPSGWRYEISLSRQFTFTPNASE
;
A
#
# COMPACT_ATOMS: atom_id res chain seq x y z
N MET A 1 5.70 9.64 6.69
CA MET A 1 4.38 8.97 6.80
C MET A 1 4.40 7.64 6.06
N ALA A 2 3.49 6.73 6.39
CA ALA A 2 3.37 5.43 5.73
C ALA A 2 1.90 4.97 5.68
N VAL A 3 1.58 4.12 4.72
CA VAL A 3 0.29 3.42 4.58
C VAL A 3 0.44 1.95 4.95
N LEU A 4 -0.60 1.37 5.57
CA LEU A 4 -0.66 -0.07 5.86
C LEU A 4 -0.54 -0.90 4.57
N ALA A 5 0.32 -1.91 4.57
CA ALA A 5 0.39 -2.94 3.54
C ALA A 5 -0.13 -4.27 4.12
N GLU A 6 -1.36 -4.63 3.78
CA GLU A 6 -2.03 -5.83 4.30
C GLU A 6 -2.63 -6.64 3.13
N ALA A 7 -2.51 -7.98 3.16
CA ALA A 7 -2.80 -8.85 2.02
C ALA A 7 -2.11 -8.36 0.72
N ILE A 8 -2.88 -8.15 -0.34
CA ILE A 8 -2.41 -7.56 -1.60
C ILE A 8 -2.81 -6.08 -1.59
N SER A 9 -1.86 -5.19 -1.84
CA SER A 9 -2.07 -3.74 -1.77
C SER A 9 -1.69 -3.07 -3.08
N VAL A 10 -2.62 -2.36 -3.70
CA VAL A 10 -2.32 -1.42 -4.79
C VAL A 10 -1.96 -0.09 -4.18
N ILE A 11 -0.69 0.30 -4.33
CA ILE A 11 -0.13 1.57 -3.87
C ILE A 11 -0.10 2.53 -5.05
N VAL A 12 -0.67 3.72 -4.91
CA VAL A 12 -0.77 4.70 -5.99
C VAL A 12 -0.21 6.03 -5.53
N ARG A 13 0.64 6.65 -6.34
CA ARG A 13 1.17 7.97 -6.05
C ARG A 13 0.12 9.05 -6.29
N LYS A 14 -0.08 9.90 -5.29
CA LYS A 14 -1.03 11.02 -5.36
C LYS A 14 -0.67 12.06 -6.41
N ASP A 15 0.62 12.33 -6.58
CA ASP A 15 1.08 13.28 -7.59
C ASP A 15 0.80 12.79 -9.02
N ALA A 16 0.97 11.49 -9.27
CA ALA A 16 0.60 10.87 -10.55
C ALA A 16 -0.90 10.97 -10.82
N VAL A 17 -1.75 10.69 -9.82
CA VAL A 17 -3.20 10.90 -9.93
C VAL A 17 -3.53 12.35 -10.30
N ALA A 18 -2.93 13.32 -9.62
CA ALA A 18 -3.18 14.73 -9.90
C ALA A 18 -2.71 15.17 -11.30
N GLN A 19 -1.62 14.59 -11.80
CA GLN A 19 -1.02 14.97 -13.08
C GLN A 19 -1.64 14.25 -14.29
N ARG A 20 -2.08 13.00 -14.12
CA ARG A 20 -2.41 12.11 -15.25
C ARG A 20 -3.88 11.79 -15.38
N LEU A 21 -4.64 11.74 -14.28
CA LEU A 21 -6.05 11.39 -14.33
C LEU A 21 -6.91 12.60 -14.71
N PRO A 22 -7.70 12.53 -15.80
CA PRO A 22 -8.78 13.48 -16.02
C PRO A 22 -9.76 13.45 -14.84
N GLY A 23 -9.99 14.60 -14.20
CA GLY A 23 -10.79 14.69 -12.97
C GLY A 23 -10.02 14.40 -11.67
N GLY A 24 -8.72 14.09 -11.77
CA GLY A 24 -7.78 13.99 -10.65
C GLY A 24 -8.25 13.09 -9.51
N THR A 25 -8.05 13.55 -8.27
CA THR A 25 -8.45 12.83 -7.06
C THR A 25 -9.91 12.41 -7.05
N ALA A 26 -10.84 13.25 -7.54
CA ALA A 26 -12.26 12.91 -7.51
C ALA A 26 -12.57 11.69 -8.41
N ALA A 27 -11.97 11.63 -9.60
CA ALA A 27 -12.11 10.49 -10.50
C ALA A 27 -11.48 9.23 -9.90
N PHE A 28 -10.30 9.36 -9.29
CA PHE A 28 -9.64 8.26 -8.59
C PHE A 28 -10.50 7.68 -7.47
N LEU A 29 -11.02 8.53 -6.58
CA LEU A 29 -11.85 8.09 -5.45
C LEU A 29 -13.16 7.45 -5.92
N HIS A 30 -13.71 7.87 -7.05
CA HIS A 30 -14.89 7.24 -7.65
C HIS A 30 -14.60 5.84 -8.21
N ALA A 31 -13.37 5.58 -8.64
CA ALA A 31 -12.93 4.28 -9.17
C ALA A 31 -12.60 3.26 -8.08
N VAL A 32 -12.44 3.68 -6.82
CA VAL A 32 -12.10 2.79 -5.70
C VAL A 32 -13.22 1.75 -5.49
N PRO A 33 -12.94 0.44 -5.60
CA PRO A 33 -14.00 -0.58 -5.68
C PRO A 33 -14.52 -1.04 -4.31
N ASN A 34 -13.82 -0.72 -3.22
CA ASN A 34 -14.11 -1.26 -1.90
C ASN A 34 -13.75 -0.27 -0.78
N ARG A 35 -14.03 -0.66 0.47
CA ARG A 35 -13.83 0.21 1.65
C ARG A 35 -12.46 0.05 2.32
N THR A 36 -11.44 -0.34 1.56
CA THR A 36 -10.09 -0.59 2.10
C THR A 36 -9.11 0.56 1.84
N LEU A 37 -9.57 1.63 1.21
CA LEU A 37 -8.76 2.82 0.97
C LEU A 37 -8.20 3.36 2.29
N CYS A 38 -6.88 3.57 2.30
CA CYS A 38 -6.22 4.47 3.23
C CYS A 38 -5.19 5.33 2.48
N GLU A 39 -4.78 6.44 3.09
CA GLU A 39 -3.88 7.39 2.44
C GLU A 39 -3.00 8.12 3.45
N ASP A 40 -1.79 8.45 3.02
CA ASP A 40 -0.93 9.42 3.71
C ASP A 40 -0.73 10.68 2.87
N ALA A 41 0.27 11.52 3.13
CA ALA A 41 0.51 12.73 2.34
C ALA A 41 0.81 12.47 0.86
N HIS A 42 1.33 11.29 0.50
CA HIS A 42 1.90 11.01 -0.82
C HIS A 42 1.28 9.81 -1.54
N LEU A 43 0.70 8.87 -0.80
CA LEU A 43 0.24 7.59 -1.31
C LEU A 43 -1.24 7.39 -1.01
N TYR A 44 -1.94 6.83 -1.98
CA TYR A 44 -3.16 6.05 -1.76
C TYR A 44 -2.78 4.57 -1.65
N ARG A 45 -3.53 3.82 -0.83
CA ARG A 45 -3.46 2.36 -0.77
C ARG A 45 -4.84 1.76 -0.80
N ILE A 46 -5.06 0.77 -1.66
CA ILE A 46 -6.27 -0.04 -1.72
C ILE A 46 -5.86 -1.50 -1.52
N GLY A 47 -6.59 -2.22 -0.66
CA GLY A 47 -6.39 -3.62 -0.34
C GLY A 47 -7.33 -4.58 -1.05
N PHE A 48 -6.80 -5.75 -1.36
CA PHE A 48 -7.48 -6.86 -2.02
C PHE A 48 -7.09 -8.20 -1.38
N LEU A 49 -7.98 -9.18 -1.48
CA LEU A 49 -7.73 -10.56 -1.08
C LEU A 49 -7.40 -11.47 -2.26
N SER A 50 -7.75 -11.02 -3.48
CA SER A 50 -7.59 -11.79 -4.72
C SER A 50 -6.58 -11.12 -5.66
N PRO A 51 -5.66 -11.89 -6.25
CA PRO A 51 -4.83 -11.42 -7.35
C PRO A 51 -5.66 -10.94 -8.55
N ASP A 52 -6.79 -11.58 -8.85
CA ASP A 52 -7.64 -11.23 -10.00
C ASP A 52 -8.29 -9.85 -9.79
N GLU A 53 -8.87 -9.59 -8.61
CA GLU A 53 -9.44 -8.27 -8.29
C GLU A 53 -8.37 -7.17 -8.27
N THR A 54 -7.14 -7.54 -7.87
CA THR A 54 -5.99 -6.63 -7.90
C THR A 54 -5.65 -6.27 -9.35
N ALA A 55 -5.57 -7.28 -10.24
CA ALA A 55 -5.27 -7.09 -11.65
C ALA A 55 -6.34 -6.23 -12.34
N ASP A 56 -7.63 -6.54 -12.12
CA ASP A 56 -8.75 -5.76 -12.65
C ASP A 56 -8.67 -4.28 -12.24
N PHE A 57 -8.33 -4.00 -10.98
CA PHE A 57 -8.18 -2.64 -10.50
C PHE A 57 -6.94 -1.94 -11.07
N THR A 58 -5.81 -2.64 -11.21
CA THR A 58 -4.63 -2.06 -11.85
C THR A 58 -4.88 -1.73 -13.32
N ASP A 59 -5.58 -2.60 -14.06
CA ASP A 59 -5.93 -2.41 -15.46
C ASP A 59 -6.92 -1.24 -15.62
N LEU A 60 -7.87 -1.09 -14.69
CA LEU A 60 -8.74 0.07 -14.63
C LEU A 60 -7.93 1.37 -14.47
N LEU A 61 -6.99 1.41 -13.52
CA LEU A 61 -6.17 2.60 -13.27
C LEU A 61 -5.30 2.96 -14.49
N VAL A 62 -4.77 1.96 -15.19
CA VAL A 62 -4.03 2.16 -16.45
C VAL A 62 -4.95 2.72 -17.53
N THR A 63 -6.15 2.16 -17.67
CA THR A 63 -7.15 2.65 -18.63
C THR A 63 -7.57 4.10 -18.36
N LEU A 64 -7.57 4.52 -17.09
CA LEU A 64 -7.84 5.90 -16.67
C LEU A 64 -6.67 6.87 -16.92
N GLY A 65 -5.48 6.36 -17.25
CA GLY A 65 -4.32 7.16 -17.64
C GLY A 65 -3.10 7.07 -16.72
N LEU A 66 -3.12 6.22 -15.68
CA LEU A 66 -1.90 5.92 -14.93
C LEU A 66 -0.99 4.97 -15.71
N VAL A 67 0.28 4.95 -15.33
CA VAL A 67 1.28 4.02 -15.86
C VAL A 67 1.69 3.07 -14.75
N PHE A 68 1.43 1.77 -14.95
CA PHE A 68 1.88 0.75 -14.02
C PHE A 68 3.39 0.51 -14.19
N LEU A 69 3.82 -0.03 -15.34
CA LEU A 69 5.23 -0.34 -15.62
C LEU A 69 5.74 0.51 -16.79
N ASP A 70 6.99 0.97 -16.70
CA ASP A 70 7.70 1.56 -17.83
C ASP A 70 8.22 0.50 -18.82
N GLU A 71 8.90 0.96 -19.87
CA GLU A 71 9.50 0.10 -20.91
C GLU A 71 10.55 -0.91 -20.38
N ASN A 72 11.08 -0.67 -19.18
CA ASN A 72 12.05 -1.55 -18.51
C ASN A 72 11.39 -2.48 -17.47
N GLY A 73 10.06 -2.47 -17.35
CA GLY A 73 9.33 -3.25 -16.36
C GLY A 73 9.42 -2.70 -14.93
N VAL A 74 9.73 -1.41 -14.78
CA VAL A 74 9.83 -0.73 -13.48
C VAL A 74 8.52 -0.01 -13.16
N ALA A 75 8.02 -0.18 -11.94
CA ALA A 75 6.78 0.45 -11.48
C ALA A 75 6.91 1.99 -11.40
N THR A 76 5.93 2.73 -11.94
CA THR A 76 6.01 4.20 -12.08
C THR A 76 5.02 4.99 -11.24
N ASP A 77 3.72 4.87 -11.50
CA ASP A 77 2.67 5.65 -10.81
C ASP A 77 1.99 4.85 -9.72
N LEU A 78 1.92 3.55 -9.93
CA LEU A 78 1.35 2.58 -9.02
C LEU A 78 2.25 1.35 -8.92
N ALA A 79 2.11 0.64 -7.82
CA ALA A 79 2.78 -0.62 -7.56
C ALA A 79 1.83 -1.57 -6.85
N VAL A 80 1.97 -2.87 -7.12
CA VAL A 80 1.33 -3.91 -6.31
C VAL A 80 2.33 -4.35 -5.26
N ALA A 81 1.89 -4.39 -4.00
CA ALA A 81 2.69 -4.83 -2.87
C ALA A 81 2.00 -6.00 -2.16
N ASP A 82 2.77 -7.06 -1.94
CA ASP A 82 2.41 -8.17 -1.07
C ASP A 82 2.80 -7.85 0.38
N GLN A 83 1.95 -8.23 1.33
CA GLN A 83 2.18 -7.98 2.75
C GLN A 83 3.49 -8.59 3.27
N GLN A 84 3.98 -9.68 2.70
CA GLN A 84 5.18 -10.36 3.19
C GLN A 84 6.45 -9.85 2.51
N HIS A 85 6.37 -9.60 1.20
CA HIS A 85 7.55 -9.32 0.37
C HIS A 85 7.67 -7.87 -0.11
N GLY A 86 6.65 -7.05 0.06
CA GLY A 86 6.60 -5.69 -0.46
C GLY A 86 6.28 -5.69 -1.95
N ALA A 87 6.89 -4.77 -2.72
CA ALA A 87 6.58 -4.60 -4.14
C ALA A 87 6.80 -5.90 -4.95
N THR A 88 5.83 -6.27 -5.78
CA THR A 88 5.87 -7.47 -6.62
C THR A 88 6.66 -7.27 -7.92
N THR A 89 7.03 -6.03 -8.22
CA THR A 89 7.85 -5.62 -9.37
C THR A 89 8.91 -4.62 -8.91
N ALA A 90 9.93 -4.39 -9.74
CA ALA A 90 10.97 -3.41 -9.44
C ALA A 90 10.34 -2.03 -9.22
N CYS A 91 10.50 -1.47 -8.02
CA CYS A 91 9.82 -0.24 -7.62
C CYS A 91 10.73 0.66 -6.76
N PRO A 92 11.63 1.45 -7.39
CA PRO A 92 12.62 2.24 -6.67
C PRO A 92 12.03 3.32 -5.76
N TRP A 93 10.85 3.85 -6.08
CA TRP A 93 10.22 4.91 -5.29
C TRP A 93 9.49 4.39 -4.05
N LEU A 94 9.20 3.08 -3.97
CA LEU A 94 8.41 2.50 -2.89
C LEU A 94 9.32 1.89 -1.82
N GLY A 95 9.19 2.40 -0.60
CA GLY A 95 9.71 1.78 0.61
C GLY A 95 8.73 0.76 1.15
N PHE A 96 9.27 -0.29 1.79
CA PHE A 96 8.50 -1.34 2.43
C PHE A 96 9.23 -1.84 3.68
N GLY A 97 8.48 -2.14 4.74
CA GLY A 97 9.03 -2.69 5.97
C GLY A 97 7.99 -2.91 7.05
N GLN A 98 8.43 -3.49 8.18
CA GLN A 98 7.60 -3.76 9.34
C GLN A 98 7.67 -2.62 10.35
N VAL A 99 6.52 -2.04 10.71
CA VAL A 99 6.39 -0.90 11.63
C VAL A 99 5.67 -1.31 12.92
N GLU A 100 6.07 -0.74 14.06
CA GLU A 100 5.51 -1.05 15.39
C GLU A 100 4.33 -0.13 15.72
N LEU A 101 3.14 -0.70 15.93
CA LEU A 101 1.97 0.06 16.31
C LEU A 101 2.20 0.84 17.61
N ALA A 102 1.65 2.05 17.69
CA ALA A 102 1.88 2.95 18.84
C ALA A 102 1.42 2.38 20.19
N ASP A 103 0.56 1.37 20.18
CA ASP A 103 -0.08 0.78 21.36
C ASP A 103 0.58 -0.54 21.83
N GLY A 104 1.75 -0.91 21.30
CA GLY A 104 2.54 -2.05 21.79
C GLY A 104 3.50 -2.65 20.77
N PRO A 105 4.18 -3.77 21.09
CA PRO A 105 5.22 -4.38 20.24
C PRO A 105 4.67 -5.07 18.98
N ARG A 106 3.42 -4.78 18.59
CA ARG A 106 2.76 -5.37 17.42
C ARG A 106 3.34 -4.76 16.16
N ARG A 107 3.75 -5.60 15.21
CA ARG A 107 4.30 -5.16 13.94
C ARG A 107 3.33 -5.42 12.80
N VAL A 108 3.27 -4.48 11.87
CA VAL A 108 2.50 -4.58 10.63
C VAL A 108 3.36 -4.15 9.46
N SER A 109 3.10 -4.69 8.27
CA SER A 109 3.78 -4.24 7.06
C SER A 109 3.25 -2.88 6.64
N ALA A 110 4.14 -2.02 6.15
CA ALA A 110 3.79 -0.69 5.68
C ALA A 110 4.60 -0.30 4.45
N CYS A 111 4.06 0.64 3.70
CA CYS A 111 4.64 1.23 2.51
C CYS A 111 4.80 2.75 2.67
N TRP A 112 5.86 3.32 2.09
CA TRP A 112 6.12 4.77 2.11
C TRP A 112 6.83 5.22 0.85
N LEU A 113 6.77 6.51 0.53
CA LEU A 113 7.52 7.10 -0.58
C LEU A 113 8.97 7.36 -0.14
N ARG A 114 9.97 6.77 -0.80
CA ARG A 114 11.38 6.83 -0.38
C ARG A 114 11.97 8.25 -0.41
N ASP A 115 11.72 8.98 -1.50
CA ASP A 115 12.34 10.28 -1.74
C ASP A 115 11.65 11.44 -0.99
N ALA A 116 10.54 11.15 -0.29
CA ALA A 116 9.86 12.13 0.56
C ALA A 116 10.43 12.20 1.99
N GLY A 117 11.62 11.62 2.23
CA GLY A 117 12.23 11.56 3.57
C GLY A 117 11.49 10.62 4.53
N GLY A 118 10.52 9.83 4.03
CA GLY A 118 9.69 8.94 4.82
C GLY A 118 10.39 7.65 5.24
N HIS A 119 11.66 7.67 5.63
CA HIS A 119 12.26 6.47 6.21
C HIS A 119 11.74 6.31 7.64
N PRO A 120 11.08 5.20 8.01
CA PRO A 120 10.77 4.93 9.41
C PRO A 120 12.05 4.46 10.10
N GLU A 121 13.02 5.36 10.29
CA GLU A 121 14.12 5.12 11.22
C GLU A 121 13.52 5.07 12.63
N ASN A 122 13.69 3.95 13.31
CA ASN A 122 13.09 3.64 14.61
C ASN A 122 11.54 3.67 14.58
N THR A 123 10.95 2.55 14.20
CA THR A 123 9.52 2.41 13.83
C THR A 123 8.52 2.83 14.90
N ALA A 124 8.83 2.69 16.19
CA ALA A 124 7.95 3.16 17.26
C ALA A 124 7.95 4.68 17.40
N ALA A 125 9.12 5.33 17.26
CA ALA A 125 9.24 6.79 17.34
C ALA A 125 8.65 7.47 16.08
N ALA A 126 8.87 6.87 14.90
CA ALA A 126 8.32 7.35 13.64
C ALA A 126 6.78 7.36 13.64
N LEU A 127 6.15 6.32 14.20
CA LEU A 127 4.69 6.23 14.28
C LEU A 127 4.05 7.11 15.37
N ALA A 128 4.82 7.50 16.39
CA ALA A 128 4.37 8.47 17.38
C ALA A 128 4.29 9.89 16.82
N ALA A 129 5.18 10.23 15.88
CA ALA A 129 5.20 11.54 15.22
C ALA A 129 4.21 11.61 14.04
N GLU A 130 4.09 10.54 13.26
CA GLU A 130 3.20 10.46 12.11
C GLU A 130 2.50 9.09 12.07
N PRO A 131 1.20 9.01 12.42
CA PRO A 131 0.52 7.73 12.57
C PRO A 131 0.40 7.00 11.23
N LEU A 132 0.50 5.66 11.29
CA LEU A 132 0.28 4.76 10.16
C LEU A 132 -1.13 4.98 9.60
N ALA A 133 -1.24 5.25 8.31
CA ALA A 133 -2.53 5.34 7.66
C ALA A 133 -3.15 3.95 7.48
N THR A 134 -4.32 3.74 8.07
CA THR A 134 -5.07 2.47 8.02
C THR A 134 -6.46 2.69 7.42
N PRO A 135 -7.10 1.66 6.85
CA PRO A 135 -8.48 1.76 6.38
C PRO A 135 -9.43 2.20 7.51
N SER A 136 -10.52 2.88 7.14
CA SER A 136 -11.51 3.32 8.13
C SER A 136 -12.05 2.13 8.95
N GLY A 137 -11.95 2.22 10.27
CA GLY A 137 -12.41 1.18 11.19
C GLY A 137 -11.49 -0.04 11.30
N TRP A 138 -10.29 -0.01 10.71
CA TRP A 138 -9.31 -1.07 10.84
C TRP A 138 -8.92 -1.29 12.31
N ARG A 139 -8.80 -2.56 12.71
CA ARG A 139 -8.40 -2.99 14.05
C ARG A 139 -7.48 -4.19 13.93
N TYR A 140 -6.30 -4.11 14.52
CA TYR A 140 -5.29 -5.17 14.48
C TYR A 140 -5.86 -6.53 14.92
N GLU A 141 -6.72 -6.56 15.94
CA GLU A 141 -7.20 -7.79 16.56
C GLU A 141 -7.97 -8.71 15.60
N ILE A 142 -8.54 -8.15 14.54
CA ILE A 142 -9.33 -8.87 13.53
C ILE A 142 -8.70 -8.80 12.15
N SER A 143 -7.49 -8.25 12.02
CA SER A 143 -6.87 -7.97 10.73
C SER A 143 -6.03 -9.13 10.22
N LEU A 144 -5.71 -9.11 8.92
CA LEU A 144 -4.84 -10.11 8.31
C LEU A 144 -3.40 -9.99 8.82
N SER A 145 -2.97 -8.80 9.23
CA SER A 145 -1.69 -8.60 9.93
C SER A 145 -1.56 -9.43 11.20
N ARG A 146 -2.67 -9.79 11.86
CA ARG A 146 -2.67 -10.75 12.97
C ARG A 146 -2.82 -12.20 12.50
N GLN A 147 -3.72 -12.45 11.55
CA GLN A 147 -4.08 -13.82 11.13
C GLN A 147 -3.00 -14.50 10.28
N PHE A 148 -2.23 -13.75 9.49
CA PHE A 148 -1.15 -14.26 8.64
C PHE A 148 0.19 -14.46 9.39
N THR A 149 0.12 -14.76 10.69
CA THR A 149 1.29 -15.29 11.42
C THR A 149 1.49 -16.73 10.94
N PHE A 150 2.34 -16.94 9.93
CA PHE A 150 2.90 -18.21 9.45
C PHE A 150 2.18 -19.49 9.92
N THR A 151 1.41 -20.14 9.04
CA THR A 151 1.07 -21.56 9.24
C THR A 151 2.19 -22.38 8.59
N PRO A 152 3.05 -23.09 9.36
CA PRO A 152 3.98 -24.02 8.75
C PRO A 152 3.18 -25.08 7.99
N ASN A 153 3.58 -25.38 6.75
CA ASN A 153 3.09 -26.58 6.09
C ASN A 153 3.41 -27.76 7.01
N ALA A 154 2.37 -28.47 7.47
CA ALA A 154 2.56 -29.77 8.08
C ALA A 154 3.31 -30.62 7.05
N SER A 155 4.54 -30.99 7.37
CA SER A 155 5.32 -31.90 6.55
C SER A 155 4.57 -33.24 6.57
N GLU A 156 4.12 -33.70 5.40
CA GLU A 156 3.68 -35.08 5.18
C GLU A 156 4.86 -36.06 5.33
#